data_AF-A0A4Y4C6D6-F1
#
_entry.id   AF-A0A4Y4C6D6-F1
#
_cell.length_a   1.000
_cell.length_b   1.000
_cell.length_c   1.000
_cell.angle_alpha   90.00
_cell.angle_beta   90.00
_cell.angle_gamma   90.00
#
_symmetry.space_group_name_H-M   'P 1'
#
loop_
_entity.id
_entity.type
_entity.pdbx_description
1 polymer ?
#
loop_
_entity_poly.entity_id
_entity_poly.type
_entity_poly.pdbx_seq_one_letter_code
_entity_poly.pdbx_strand_id
1 'polypeptide(L)'
;MADRPGGRHLRGGILGLLDLLDDPDTCRAIERDLIGLNLRLRWLCDGTDRLNWRDLYVIITESDIDSALIRATEPDFAGWTRNTGLLADIFDVLAGANWQRAMDKTAEKPDPYPRPTARDAEPETINPDIGQSGRYVGEAAPIADIADWLGWDANLIPA
;
A
#
# COMPACT_ATOMS: atom_id res chain seq x y z
N MET A 1 24.18 5.82 -5.77
CA MET A 1 23.64 4.47 -5.50
C MET A 1 23.51 4.36 -4.00
N ALA A 2 22.42 4.89 -3.45
CA ALA A 2 22.21 4.98 -2.01
C ALA A 2 21.74 3.61 -1.51
N ASP A 3 22.53 3.05 -0.60
CA ASP A 3 22.24 1.85 0.17
C ASP A 3 20.92 2.05 0.93
N ARG A 4 19.89 1.28 0.60
CA ARG A 4 18.61 1.28 1.33
C ARG A 4 18.80 0.40 2.56
N PRO A 5 18.79 0.92 3.80
CA PRO A 5 18.91 0.08 4.98
C PRO A 5 17.70 -0.84 5.09
N GLY A 6 18.00 -2.11 5.32
CA GLY A 6 17.06 -3.23 5.37
C GLY A 6 15.86 -3.01 6.30
N GLY A 7 14.78 -3.74 5.98
CA GLY A 7 13.47 -3.65 6.61
C GLY A 7 13.53 -3.44 8.12
N ARG A 8 13.15 -2.24 8.55
CA ARG A 8 13.07 -1.85 9.96
C ARG A 8 12.10 -2.80 10.65
N HIS A 9 12.62 -3.71 11.48
CA HIS A 9 11.82 -4.41 12.47
C HIS A 9 11.36 -3.38 13.51
N LEU A 10 10.23 -2.73 13.25
CA LEU A 10 9.60 -1.84 14.21
C LEU A 10 9.23 -2.68 15.45
N ARG A 11 10.00 -2.51 16.52
CA ARG A 11 9.67 -3.15 17.81
C ARG A 11 8.31 -2.61 18.25
N GLY A 12 7.41 -3.49 18.70
CA GLY A 12 6.08 -3.07 19.14
C GLY A 12 6.12 -2.15 20.37
N GLY A 13 5.13 -1.26 20.49
CA GLY A 13 4.93 -0.41 21.67
C GLY A 13 5.96 0.73 21.80
N ILE A 14 6.39 1.01 23.03
CA ILE A 14 7.24 2.18 23.34
C ILE A 14 8.63 2.11 22.69
N LEU A 15 9.16 0.91 22.44
CA LEU A 15 10.47 0.74 21.81
C LEU A 15 10.43 1.19 20.33
N GLY A 16 9.35 0.90 19.60
CA GLY A 16 9.19 1.38 18.24
C GLY A 16 9.04 2.90 18.15
N LEU A 17 8.46 3.53 19.19
CA LEU A 17 8.41 5.00 19.28
C LEU A 17 9.81 5.58 19.50
N LEU A 18 10.64 4.94 20.31
CA LEU A 18 12.03 5.37 20.51
C LEU A 18 12.83 5.21 19.21
N ASP A 19 12.68 4.10 18.50
CA ASP A 19 13.33 3.88 17.20
C ASP A 19 12.95 4.98 16.18
N LEU A 20 11.69 5.45 16.20
CA LEU A 20 11.22 6.58 15.37
C LEU A 20 11.74 7.94 15.83
N LEU A 21 12.05 8.13 17.11
CA LEU A 21 12.59 9.39 17.64
C LEU A 21 14.11 9.47 17.50
N ASP A 22 14.80 8.32 17.47
CA ASP A 22 16.25 8.22 17.28
C ASP A 22 16.66 8.54 15.83
N ASP A 23 15.79 8.26 14.86
CA ASP A 23 16.03 8.61 13.45
C ASP A 23 15.76 10.12 13.21
N PRO A 24 16.76 10.92 12.78
CA PRO A 24 16.62 12.38 12.72
C PRO A 24 15.53 12.89 11.77
N ASP A 25 15.29 12.16 10.67
CA ASP A 25 14.32 12.57 9.66
C ASP A 25 12.87 12.34 10.14
N THR A 26 12.61 11.17 10.72
CA THR A 26 11.31 10.87 11.34
C THR A 26 11.06 11.71 12.60
N CYS A 27 12.09 11.99 13.41
CA CYS A 27 11.97 12.89 14.56
C CYS A 27 11.53 14.31 14.15
N ARG A 28 12.14 14.88 13.10
CA ARG A 28 11.72 16.19 12.55
C ARG A 28 10.30 16.17 12.00
N ALA A 29 9.92 15.07 11.36
CA ALA A 29 8.58 14.89 10.82
C ALA A 29 7.52 14.85 11.94
N ILE A 30 7.77 14.07 12.99
CA ILE A 30 6.92 14.02 14.20
C ILE A 30 6.83 15.41 14.83
N GLU A 31 7.96 16.12 14.98
CA GLU A 31 7.95 17.47 15.54
C GLU A 31 7.09 18.43 14.70
N ARG A 32 7.15 18.35 13.37
CA ARG A 32 6.33 19.17 12.47
C ARG A 32 4.83 18.93 12.67
N ASP A 33 4.43 17.68 12.84
CA ASP A 33 3.03 17.30 13.04
C ASP A 33 2.53 17.73 14.41
N LEU A 34 3.33 17.50 15.46
CA LEU A 34 3.05 18.00 16.81
C LEU A 34 2.86 19.51 16.83
N ILE A 35 3.72 20.27 16.13
CA ILE A 35 3.59 21.73 16.02
C ILE A 35 2.27 22.13 15.34
N GLY A 36 1.82 21.37 14.34
CA GLY A 36 0.51 21.57 13.70
C GLY A 36 -0.65 21.42 14.68
N LEU A 37 -0.49 20.54 15.67
CA LEU A 37 -1.44 20.32 16.77
C LEU A 37 -1.24 21.27 17.97
N ASN A 38 -0.36 22.28 17.85
CA ASN A 38 0.06 23.17 18.94
C ASN A 38 0.76 22.46 20.11
N LEU A 39 1.34 21.29 19.85
CA LEU A 39 2.15 20.51 20.79
C LEU A 39 3.64 20.70 20.49
N ARG A 40 4.49 20.35 21.45
CA ARG A 40 5.95 20.37 21.29
C ARG A 40 6.53 19.08 21.83
N LEU A 41 7.47 18.49 21.08
CA LEU A 41 8.12 17.24 21.49
C LEU A 41 8.80 17.36 22.86
N ARG A 42 9.38 18.53 23.17
CA ARG A 42 9.99 18.80 24.49
C ARG A 42 9.02 18.74 25.69
N TRP A 43 7.70 18.75 25.46
CA TRP A 43 6.72 18.60 26.54
C TRP A 43 6.52 17.14 26.94
N LEU A 44 7.06 16.21 26.17
CA LEU A 44 7.03 14.79 26.49
C LEU A 44 7.74 14.56 27.83
N CYS A 45 6.97 14.12 28.84
CA CYS A 45 7.46 13.89 30.19
C CYS A 45 8.08 15.13 30.89
N ASP A 46 7.62 16.35 30.60
CA ASP A 46 8.08 17.58 31.28
C ASP A 46 7.52 17.75 32.71
N GLY A 47 6.75 16.76 33.21
CA GLY A 47 6.12 16.75 34.51
C GLY A 47 4.78 17.50 34.59
N THR A 48 4.29 18.05 33.48
CA THR A 48 3.03 18.82 33.43
C THR A 48 1.88 18.10 32.72
N ASP A 49 2.08 16.82 32.34
CA ASP A 49 1.13 15.95 31.62
C ASP A 49 0.53 16.58 30.34
N ARG A 50 1.19 17.59 29.77
CA ARG A 50 0.77 18.25 28.52
C ARG A 50 0.94 17.36 27.29
N LEU A 51 1.88 16.42 27.36
CA LEU A 51 2.14 15.43 26.32
C LEU A 51 2.70 14.19 26.99
N ASN A 52 2.00 13.07 26.88
CA ASN A 52 2.44 11.77 27.39
C ASN A 52 2.78 10.79 26.26
N TRP A 53 3.42 9.67 26.60
CA TRP A 53 3.78 8.63 25.62
C TRP A 53 2.58 8.01 24.89
N ARG A 54 1.42 7.95 25.55
CA ARG A 54 0.19 7.44 24.95
C ARG A 54 -0.40 8.43 23.95
N ASP A 55 -0.34 9.73 24.23
CA ASP A 55 -0.77 10.77 23.29
C ASP A 55 0.12 10.74 22.04
N LEU A 56 1.44 10.66 22.23
CA LEU A 56 2.39 10.54 21.13
C LEU A 56 2.11 9.29 20.29
N TYR A 57 1.86 8.15 20.94
CA TYR A 57 1.48 6.92 20.27
C TYR A 57 0.23 7.09 19.41
N VAL A 58 -0.85 7.64 20.00
CA VAL A 58 -2.13 7.85 19.29
C VAL A 58 -1.95 8.81 18.11
N ILE A 59 -1.22 9.91 18.30
CA ILE A 59 -0.94 10.87 17.23
C ILE A 59 -0.23 10.20 16.06
N ILE A 60 0.77 9.35 16.33
CA ILE A 60 1.53 8.66 15.30
C ILE A 60 0.70 7.59 14.59
N THR A 61 -0.09 6.79 15.34
CA THR A 61 -0.88 5.71 14.75
C THR A 61 -2.08 6.21 13.95
N GLU A 62 -2.65 7.34 14.35
CA GLU A 62 -3.80 7.97 13.69
C GLU A 62 -3.37 9.14 12.79
N SER A 63 -2.08 9.22 12.44
CA SER A 63 -1.57 10.23 11.50
C SER A 63 -2.28 10.13 10.16
N ASP A 64 -2.75 11.26 9.66
CA ASP A 64 -3.36 11.35 8.32
C ASP A 64 -2.31 11.12 7.23
N ILE A 65 -2.75 10.74 6.02
CA ILE A 65 -1.86 10.50 4.87
C ILE A 65 -1.10 11.75 4.40
N ASP A 66 -1.57 12.94 4.82
CA ASP A 66 -0.93 14.23 4.60
C ASP A 66 0.05 14.63 5.72
N SER A 67 0.24 13.78 6.73
CA SER A 67 1.20 13.97 7.82
C SER A 67 2.64 14.12 7.30
N ALA A 68 3.45 14.91 8.01
CA ALA A 68 4.87 14.96 7.75
C ALA A 68 5.56 13.62 7.98
N LEU A 69 5.09 12.83 8.95
CA LEU A 69 5.59 11.48 9.20
C LEU A 69 5.36 10.56 7.99
N ILE A 70 4.17 10.57 7.40
CA ILE A 70 3.87 9.76 6.20
C ILE A 70 4.75 10.22 5.02
N ARG A 71 4.94 11.53 4.81
CA ARG A 71 5.90 12.03 3.80
C ARG A 71 7.33 11.53 3.99
N ALA A 72 7.77 11.34 5.22
CA ALA A 72 9.13 10.90 5.52
C ALA A 72 9.29 9.37 5.42
N THR A 73 8.24 8.61 5.76
CA THR A 73 8.28 7.14 5.86
C THR A 73 7.78 6.44 4.60
N GLU A 74 6.75 7.00 3.97
CA GLU A 74 6.03 6.45 2.81
C GLU A 74 5.82 7.55 1.76
N PRO A 75 6.91 8.05 1.13
CA PRO A 75 6.84 9.19 0.22
C PRO A 75 5.95 8.95 -1.01
N ASP A 76 5.83 7.70 -1.45
CA ASP A 76 5.01 7.32 -2.61
C ASP A 76 3.51 7.47 -2.32
N PHE A 77 3.08 7.26 -1.07
CA PHE A 77 1.68 7.38 -0.65
C PHE A 77 1.32 8.77 -0.15
N ALA A 78 2.31 9.61 0.16
CA ALA A 78 2.07 10.93 0.69
C ALA A 78 1.26 11.79 -0.28
N GLY A 79 0.17 12.39 0.21
CA GLY A 79 -0.72 13.22 -0.61
C GLY A 79 -1.76 12.43 -1.41
N TRP A 80 -1.76 11.10 -1.37
CA TRP A 80 -2.79 10.25 -1.98
C TRP A 80 -4.03 10.11 -1.12
N THR A 81 -4.57 11.25 -0.72
CA THR A 81 -5.86 11.32 -0.04
C THR A 81 -6.97 10.72 -0.91
N ARG A 82 -8.09 10.39 -0.27
CA ARG A 82 -9.31 9.95 -0.98
C ARG A 82 -9.72 10.94 -2.07
N ASN A 83 -9.55 12.24 -1.82
CA ASN A 83 -9.87 13.28 -2.81
C ASN A 83 -8.90 13.23 -3.99
N THR A 84 -7.60 13.05 -3.75
CA THR A 84 -6.59 12.89 -4.80
C THR A 84 -6.90 11.67 -5.68
N GLY A 85 -7.29 10.55 -5.06
CA GLY A 85 -7.74 9.35 -5.79
C GLY A 85 -8.95 9.60 -6.67
N LEU A 86 -9.99 10.25 -6.14
CA LEU A 86 -11.18 10.61 -6.91
C LEU A 86 -10.87 11.58 -8.06
N LEU A 87 -9.94 12.52 -7.86
CA LEU A 87 -9.50 13.44 -8.91
C LEU A 87 -8.73 12.72 -10.01
N ALA A 88 -7.88 11.74 -9.67
CA ALA A 88 -7.20 10.90 -10.64
C ALA A 88 -8.21 10.08 -11.47
N ASP A 89 -9.24 9.52 -10.84
CA ASP A 89 -10.29 8.78 -11.55
C ASP A 89 -11.10 9.69 -12.49
N ILE A 90 -11.44 10.90 -12.05
CA ILE A 90 -12.11 11.90 -12.90
C ILE A 90 -11.23 12.27 -14.10
N PHE A 91 -9.93 12.47 -13.87
CA PHE A 91 -8.96 12.77 -14.93
C PHE A 91 -8.94 11.65 -15.99
N ASP A 92 -8.87 10.39 -15.58
CA ASP A 92 -8.83 9.24 -16.49
C ASP A 92 -10.09 9.14 -17.36
N VAL A 93 -11.27 9.32 -16.75
CA VAL A 93 -12.54 9.31 -17.48
C VAL A 93 -12.61 10.45 -18.48
N LEU A 94 -12.17 11.65 -18.09
CA LEU A 94 -12.16 12.81 -18.99
C LEU A 94 -11.18 12.64 -20.14
N ALA A 95 -9.98 12.13 -19.87
CA ALA A 95 -8.98 11.84 -20.90
C ALA A 95 -9.53 10.82 -21.92
N GLY A 96 -10.11 9.71 -21.44
CA GLY A 96 -10.74 8.71 -22.30
C GLY A 96 -11.92 9.26 -23.11
N ALA A 97 -12.78 10.08 -22.49
CA ALA A 97 -13.92 10.68 -23.16
C ALA A 97 -13.50 11.71 -24.23
N ASN A 98 -12.41 12.45 -24.01
CA ASN A 98 -11.84 13.37 -24.99
C ASN A 98 -11.23 12.61 -26.17
N TRP A 99 -10.47 11.54 -25.89
CA TRP A 99 -9.91 10.67 -26.93
C TRP A 99 -11.02 10.07 -27.83
N GLN A 100 -12.10 9.56 -27.24
CA GLN A 100 -13.25 9.05 -28.01
C GLN A 100 -13.90 10.11 -28.91
N ARG A 101 -13.94 11.37 -28.46
CA ARG A 101 -14.55 12.48 -29.22
C ARG A 101 -13.60 13.12 -30.22
N ALA A 102 -12.30 12.88 -30.12
CA ALA A 102 -11.29 13.46 -31.02
C ALA A 102 -11.45 13.00 -32.48
N MET A 103 -12.21 11.92 -32.74
CA MET A 103 -12.46 11.34 -34.07
C MET A 103 -11.21 11.00 -34.89
N ASP A 104 -10.04 10.98 -34.24
CA ASP A 104 -8.79 10.54 -34.82
C ASP A 104 -8.60 9.04 -34.57
N LYS A 105 -8.58 8.26 -35.66
CA LYS A 105 -8.42 6.81 -35.62
C LYS A 105 -6.97 6.36 -35.37
N THR A 106 -6.02 7.28 -35.46
CA THR A 106 -4.59 7.03 -35.26
C THR A 106 -4.10 7.47 -33.88
N ALA A 107 -4.93 8.22 -33.14
CA ALA A 107 -4.59 8.66 -31.79
C ALA A 107 -4.55 7.46 -30.82
N GLU A 108 -3.47 7.36 -30.07
CA GLU A 108 -3.30 6.37 -29.02
C GLU A 108 -4.24 6.66 -27.83
N LYS A 109 -4.78 5.61 -27.22
CA LYS A 109 -5.63 5.74 -26.03
C LYS A 109 -4.77 6.28 -24.88
N PRO A 110 -5.23 7.31 -24.15
CA PRO A 110 -4.47 7.86 -23.04
C PRO A 110 -4.28 6.85 -21.92
N ASP A 111 -3.08 6.83 -21.35
CA ASP A 111 -2.78 6.07 -20.15
C ASP A 111 -3.42 6.70 -18.92
N PRO A 112 -3.81 5.87 -17.92
CA PRO A 112 -4.31 6.39 -16.66
C PRO A 112 -3.26 7.20 -15.90
N TYR A 113 -3.70 8.15 -15.07
CA TYR A 113 -2.83 8.89 -14.17
C TYR A 113 -2.07 7.91 -13.24
N PRO A 114 -0.75 8.08 -13.07
CA PRO A 114 0.06 7.17 -12.27
C PRO A 114 -0.41 7.19 -10.81
N ARG A 115 -0.84 6.03 -10.30
CA ARG A 115 -1.29 5.82 -8.92
C ARG A 115 -0.19 5.08 -8.14
N PRO A 116 0.08 5.43 -6.87
CA PRO A 116 0.91 4.63 -5.99
C PRO A 116 0.18 3.32 -5.79
N THR A 117 0.74 2.27 -6.35
CA THR A 117 0.29 0.92 -6.05
C THR A 117 1.03 0.47 -4.79
N ALA A 118 0.38 -0.34 -3.95
CA ALA A 118 0.99 -0.93 -2.75
C ALA A 118 2.24 -1.79 -3.02
N ARG A 119 2.72 -1.86 -4.28
CA ARG A 119 3.88 -2.60 -4.75
C ARG A 119 4.22 -2.10 -6.15
N ASP A 120 5.21 -1.23 -6.25
CA ASP A 120 6.16 -1.27 -7.38
C ASP A 120 7.13 -2.46 -7.20
N ALA A 121 6.60 -3.60 -6.76
CA ALA A 121 7.18 -4.84 -7.21
C ALA A 121 6.70 -4.92 -8.67
N GLU A 122 7.64 -4.79 -9.62
CA GLU A 122 7.51 -5.51 -10.89
C GLU A 122 6.83 -6.85 -10.57
N PRO A 123 5.83 -7.31 -11.34
CA PRO A 123 5.20 -8.59 -11.04
C PRO A 123 6.32 -9.60 -10.94
N GLU A 124 6.69 -9.98 -9.70
CA GLU A 124 7.66 -11.02 -9.45
C GLU A 124 7.04 -12.17 -10.23
N THR A 125 7.73 -12.61 -11.29
CA THR A 125 7.36 -13.82 -11.98
C THR A 125 7.25 -14.87 -10.90
N ILE A 126 6.02 -15.17 -10.49
CA ILE A 126 5.74 -16.06 -9.37
C ILE A 126 6.40 -17.37 -9.75
N ASN A 127 7.48 -17.69 -9.06
CA ASN A 127 8.14 -18.97 -9.20
C ASN A 127 7.08 -20.02 -8.77
N PRO A 128 6.67 -20.95 -9.64
CA PRO A 128 5.45 -21.74 -9.46
C PRO A 128 5.45 -22.71 -8.26
N ASP A 129 6.49 -22.71 -7.43
CA ASP A 129 6.68 -23.69 -6.34
C ASP A 129 6.11 -23.29 -4.98
N ILE A 130 5.46 -22.13 -4.84
CA ILE A 130 4.86 -21.73 -3.56
C ILE A 130 3.42 -21.27 -3.77
N GLY A 131 2.49 -22.18 -3.45
CA GLY A 131 1.07 -22.00 -3.64
C GLY A 131 0.53 -20.74 -2.99
N GLN A 132 0.20 -19.74 -3.80
CA GLN A 132 -0.81 -18.72 -3.52
C GLN A 132 -1.41 -18.23 -4.85
N SER A 133 -2.74 -18.23 -4.88
CA SER A 133 -3.68 -17.82 -5.95
C SER A 133 -3.10 -17.19 -7.22
N GLY A 134 -2.48 -18.01 -8.08
CA GLY A 134 -2.27 -17.71 -9.49
C GLY A 134 -3.48 -18.15 -10.31
N ARG A 135 -3.75 -17.45 -11.42
CA ARG A 135 -4.73 -17.90 -12.42
C ARG A 135 -4.32 -19.30 -12.89
N TYR A 136 -5.07 -20.32 -12.48
CA TYR A 136 -4.80 -21.70 -12.86
C TYR A 136 -5.14 -21.87 -14.34
N VAL A 137 -4.13 -21.92 -15.20
CA VAL A 137 -4.27 -22.34 -16.60
C VAL A 137 -3.88 -23.82 -16.64
N GLY A 138 -4.72 -24.66 -16.04
CA GLY A 138 -4.60 -26.10 -16.14
C GLY A 138 -5.21 -26.58 -17.46
N GLU A 139 -4.53 -27.51 -18.14
CA GLU A 139 -5.13 -28.26 -19.23
C GLU A 139 -6.22 -29.17 -18.63
N ALA A 140 -7.40 -29.22 -19.26
CA ALA A 140 -8.54 -29.94 -18.70
C ALA A 140 -8.20 -31.42 -18.53
N ALA A 141 -8.18 -31.90 -17.28
CA ALA A 141 -7.93 -33.31 -17.01
C ALA A 141 -9.05 -34.17 -17.62
N PRO A 142 -8.72 -35.30 -18.27
CA PRO A 142 -9.71 -36.24 -18.78
C PRO A 142 -10.66 -36.70 -17.68
N ILE A 143 -11.95 -36.83 -18.01
CA ILE A 143 -12.99 -37.11 -17.00
C ILE A 143 -12.79 -38.46 -16.29
N ALA A 144 -12.11 -39.41 -16.93
CA ALA A 144 -11.75 -40.71 -16.36
C ALA A 144 -10.76 -40.59 -15.21
N ASP A 145 -9.74 -39.73 -15.34
CA ASP A 145 -8.71 -39.53 -14.31
C ASP A 145 -9.30 -38.81 -13.10
N ILE A 146 -10.25 -37.91 -13.32
CA ILE A 146 -11.01 -37.24 -12.26
C ILE A 146 -11.94 -38.24 -11.54
N ALA A 147 -12.60 -39.13 -12.28
CA ALA A 147 -13.48 -40.14 -11.71
C ALA A 147 -12.72 -41.14 -10.82
N ASP A 148 -11.55 -41.58 -11.27
CA ASP A 148 -10.67 -42.46 -10.49
C ASP A 148 -10.16 -41.75 -9.22
N TRP A 149 -9.72 -40.49 -9.34
CA TRP A 149 -9.28 -39.69 -8.19
C TRP A 149 -10.39 -39.44 -7.15
N LEU A 150 -11.64 -39.27 -7.60
CA LEU A 150 -12.80 -39.06 -6.73
C LEU A 150 -13.41 -40.37 -6.19
N GLY A 151 -12.89 -41.53 -6.60
CA GLY A 151 -13.43 -42.84 -6.23
C GLY A 151 -14.83 -43.09 -6.81
N TRP A 152 -15.13 -42.48 -7.95
CA TRP A 152 -16.36 -42.73 -8.68
C TRP A 152 -16.16 -43.94 -9.58
N ASP A 153 -16.89 -45.03 -9.29
CA ASP A 153 -16.92 -46.19 -10.17
C ASP A 153 -17.40 -45.75 -11.58
N ALA A 154 -16.48 -45.78 -12.56
CA ALA A 154 -16.73 -45.41 -13.95
C ALA A 154 -17.82 -46.25 -14.65
N ASN A 155 -18.40 -47.23 -13.95
CA ASN A 155 -19.48 -48.08 -14.42
C ASN A 155 -20.89 -47.54 -14.11
N LEU A 156 -21.02 -46.37 -13.48
CA LEU A 156 -22.32 -45.80 -13.09
C LEU A 156 -22.85 -44.70 -14.01
N ILE A 157 -22.16 -44.38 -15.11
CA ILE A 157 -22.60 -43.39 -16.09
C ILE A 157 -22.91 -44.12 -17.42
N PRO A 158 -24.19 -44.32 -17.79
CA PRO A 158 -24.53 -44.79 -19.13
C PRO A 158 -24.18 -43.71 -20.17
N ALA A 159 -23.75 -44.19 -21.35
CA ALA A 159 -23.29 -43.39 -22.49
C ALA A 159 -24.28 -42.33 -22.98
#